data_AF-A0A8E2J3W2-F1
#
_entry.id   AF-A0A8E2J3W2-F1
#
_cell.length_a   1.000
_cell.length_b   1.000
_cell.length_c   1.000
_cell.angle_alpha   90.00
_cell.angle_beta   90.00
_cell.angle_gamma   90.00
#
_symmetry.space_group_name_H-M   'P 1'
#
loop_
_entity.id
_entity.type
_entity.pdbx_description
1 polymer ?
#
loop_
_entity_poly.entity_id
_entity_poly.type
_entity_poly.pdbx_seq_one_letter_code
_entity_poly.pdbx_strand_id
1 'polypeptide(L)'
;MAAGVHFQVGGSNGAAFPIIESNGAALDPARTALFSRSRPPKDRIHWGFNPEKDPRVGSLLRWVQAMSSTLAALGLQKFLQTGQRGALITNADYRTPADSSVPNQPAFDWVTVEELHKTLDRILQESVVCYDPASQVIVFVFLLSKSGNSMAVWRRKITLQETLRQTHYNALLSTKEQLQDYPVYVDECVFSDSSARHFDH
;
A
#
# COMPACT_ATOMS: atom_id res chain seq x y z
N MET A 1 17.85 19.92 -13.13
CA MET A 1 16.77 20.13 -12.15
C MET A 1 15.48 19.64 -12.80
N ALA A 2 14.79 18.67 -12.22
CA ALA A 2 13.56 18.14 -12.83
C ALA A 2 12.37 19.03 -12.46
N ALA A 3 11.62 19.51 -13.45
CA ALA A 3 10.39 20.25 -13.22
C ALA A 3 9.32 19.30 -12.66
N GLY A 4 8.74 19.64 -11.51
CA GLY A 4 7.65 18.86 -10.92
C GLY A 4 6.41 18.93 -11.80
N VAL A 5 6.02 17.79 -12.39
CA VAL A 5 4.76 17.68 -13.13
C VAL A 5 3.60 17.76 -12.13
N HIS A 6 2.93 18.92 -12.09
CA HIS A 6 1.80 19.15 -11.22
C HIS A 6 0.56 18.46 -11.81
N PHE A 7 0.21 17.28 -11.31
CA PHE A 7 -1.00 16.58 -11.71
C PHE A 7 -2.24 17.22 -11.07
N GLN A 8 -3.15 17.73 -11.89
CA GLN A 8 -4.44 18.27 -11.45
C GLN A 8 -5.57 17.37 -11.98
N VAL A 9 -5.96 16.38 -11.18
CA VAL A 9 -7.04 15.45 -11.55
C VAL A 9 -8.39 16.05 -11.17
N GLY A 10 -9.10 16.60 -12.15
CA GLY A 10 -10.42 17.19 -11.96
C GLY A 10 -11.48 16.18 -11.52
N GLY A 11 -11.88 16.22 -10.25
CA GLY A 11 -13.11 15.58 -9.79
C GLY A 11 -14.33 16.36 -10.29
N SER A 12 -15.40 15.66 -10.68
CA SER A 12 -16.60 16.22 -11.33
C SER A 12 -17.50 17.09 -10.43
N ASN A 13 -17.01 17.53 -9.27
CA ASN A 13 -17.71 18.40 -8.30
C ASN A 13 -16.77 19.52 -7.78
N GLY A 14 -16.36 20.43 -8.66
CA GLY A 14 -15.95 21.81 -8.32
C GLY A 14 -14.64 22.06 -7.54
N ALA A 15 -14.15 21.11 -6.75
CA ALA A 15 -12.91 21.25 -5.97
C ALA A 15 -12.10 19.95 -5.98
N ALA A 16 -11.09 19.91 -6.84
CA ALA A 16 -10.11 18.83 -6.88
C ALA A 16 -8.99 19.09 -5.87
N PHE A 17 -9.15 18.59 -4.65
CA PHE A 17 -8.09 18.64 -3.64
C PHE A 17 -7.02 17.56 -3.92
N PRO A 18 -5.73 17.84 -3.64
CA PRO A 18 -4.67 16.86 -3.80
C PRO A 18 -4.81 15.72 -2.78
N ILE A 19 -4.41 14.52 -3.17
CA ILE A 19 -4.18 13.41 -2.23
C ILE A 19 -2.93 13.75 -1.41
N ILE A 20 -2.98 13.54 -0.10
CA ILE A 20 -1.88 13.85 0.81
C ILE A 20 -1.06 12.59 1.13
N GLU A 21 0.26 12.69 1.04
CA GLU A 21 1.20 11.75 1.65
C GLU A 21 1.48 12.17 3.10
N SER A 22 1.50 11.21 4.02
CA SER A 22 1.85 11.47 5.42
C SER A 22 3.37 11.45 5.66
N ASN A 23 4.14 11.04 4.65
CA ASN A 23 5.57 10.76 4.73
C ASN A 23 5.90 9.73 5.82
N GLY A 24 5.02 8.72 5.96
CA GLY A 24 5.14 7.63 6.93
C GLY A 24 4.46 7.86 8.28
N ALA A 25 4.02 9.08 8.61
CA ALA A 25 3.36 9.37 9.90
C ALA A 25 2.06 8.55 10.14
N ALA A 26 1.35 8.16 9.07
CA ALA A 26 0.20 7.27 9.13
C ALA A 26 0.57 5.80 9.37
N LEU A 27 1.80 5.41 9.04
CA LEU A 27 2.38 4.07 9.17
C LEU A 27 3.16 3.89 10.49
N ASP A 28 3.67 4.96 11.09
CA ASP A 28 4.49 4.89 12.31
C ASP A 28 3.85 4.07 13.45
N PRO A 29 2.55 4.24 13.80
CA PRO A 29 1.90 3.40 14.82
C PRO A 29 1.88 1.91 14.46
N ALA A 30 1.89 1.57 13.17
CA ALA A 30 1.80 0.21 12.67
C ALA A 30 3.16 -0.49 12.51
N ARG A 31 4.29 0.17 12.79
CA ARG A 31 5.65 -0.38 12.56
C ARG A 31 5.87 -1.72 13.25
N THR A 32 5.41 -1.89 14.48
CA THR A 32 5.49 -3.18 15.20
C THR A 32 4.69 -4.26 14.50
N ALA A 33 3.44 -3.98 14.14
CA ALA A 33 2.58 -4.92 13.43
C ALA A 33 3.07 -5.22 11.99
N LEU A 34 3.72 -4.28 11.30
CA LEU A 34 4.29 -4.47 9.96
C LEU A 34 5.61 -5.26 9.99
N PHE A 35 6.57 -4.83 10.80
CA PHE A 35 7.99 -5.19 10.64
C PHE A 35 8.59 -6.04 11.78
N SER A 36 7.86 -6.29 12.88
CA SER A 36 8.43 -7.06 13.99
C SER A 36 8.89 -8.45 13.57
N ARG A 37 10.09 -8.83 14.01
CA ARG A 37 10.64 -10.19 13.87
C ARG A 37 10.29 -11.13 15.02
N SER A 38 9.70 -10.62 16.11
CA SER A 38 9.37 -11.45 17.29
C SER A 38 8.15 -12.35 17.12
N ARG A 39 7.34 -12.14 16.06
CA ARG A 39 6.14 -12.92 15.76
C ARG A 39 6.01 -13.14 14.25
N PRO A 40 5.56 -14.32 13.79
CA PRO A 40 5.26 -14.58 12.38
C PRO A 40 4.32 -13.54 11.76
N PRO A 41 4.44 -13.25 10.44
CA PRO A 41 3.56 -12.29 9.75
C PRO A 41 2.08 -12.62 9.90
N LYS A 42 1.70 -13.91 9.76
CA LYS A 42 0.32 -14.41 9.95
C LYS A 42 -0.33 -14.07 11.30
N ASP A 43 0.49 -13.84 12.33
CA ASP A 43 0.06 -13.54 13.69
C ASP A 43 -0.02 -12.02 13.98
N ARG A 44 0.42 -11.20 13.01
CA ARG A 44 0.45 -9.73 13.08
C ARG A 44 -0.35 -9.05 11.96
N ILE A 45 -0.45 -9.66 10.79
CA ILE A 45 -1.08 -9.11 9.59
C ILE A 45 -2.20 -10.08 9.21
N HIS A 46 -3.44 -9.63 9.38
CA HIS A 46 -4.61 -10.47 9.19
C HIS A 46 -5.44 -10.03 7.99
N TRP A 47 -5.86 -11.01 7.20
CA TRP A 47 -6.58 -10.82 5.94
C TRP A 47 -8.01 -11.39 6.02
N GLY A 48 -8.87 -11.01 5.08
CA GLY A 48 -10.20 -11.61 4.93
C GLY A 48 -11.27 -11.12 5.91
N PHE A 49 -10.98 -10.15 6.79
CA PHE A 49 -12.00 -9.51 7.61
C PHE A 49 -13.08 -8.83 6.76
N ASN A 50 -14.35 -8.94 7.16
CA ASN A 50 -15.44 -8.20 6.51
C ASN A 50 -15.28 -6.69 6.78
N PRO A 51 -15.09 -5.85 5.75
CA PRO A 51 -14.84 -4.41 5.92
C PRO A 51 -16.01 -3.63 6.52
N GLU A 52 -17.24 -4.10 6.39
CA GLU A 52 -18.42 -3.40 6.94
C GLU A 52 -18.61 -3.64 8.46
N LYS A 53 -17.73 -4.44 9.09
CA LYS A 53 -17.72 -4.60 10.56
C LYS A 53 -17.09 -3.42 11.30
N ASP A 54 -16.28 -2.59 10.64
CA ASP A 54 -15.75 -1.35 11.22
C ASP A 54 -16.09 -0.15 10.30
N PRO A 55 -16.84 0.86 10.80
CA PRO A 55 -17.30 1.96 9.97
C PRO A 55 -16.16 2.82 9.40
N ARG A 56 -14.98 2.83 10.02
CA ARG A 56 -13.81 3.56 9.52
C ARG A 56 -13.27 2.91 8.25
N VAL A 57 -13.20 1.58 8.25
CA VAL A 57 -12.73 0.75 7.13
C VAL A 57 -13.73 0.79 5.98
N GLY A 58 -15.01 0.49 6.24
CA GLY A 58 -16.06 0.54 5.21
C GLY A 58 -16.16 1.91 4.55
N SER A 59 -16.09 3.00 5.34
CA SER A 59 -16.16 4.36 4.80
C SER A 59 -14.90 4.76 4.01
N LEU A 60 -13.70 4.36 4.46
CA LEU A 60 -12.48 4.59 3.70
C LEU A 60 -12.45 3.78 2.39
N LEU A 61 -12.95 2.55 2.37
CA LEU A 61 -13.03 1.77 1.14
C LEU A 61 -14.04 2.35 0.14
N ARG A 62 -15.15 2.94 0.61
CA ARG A 62 -16.06 3.75 -0.23
C ARG A 62 -15.38 5.02 -0.76
N TRP A 63 -14.58 5.70 0.07
CA TRP A 63 -13.80 6.86 -0.35
C TRP A 63 -12.74 6.49 -1.41
N VAL A 64 -12.01 5.39 -1.23
CA VAL A 64 -11.05 4.85 -2.23
C VAL A 64 -11.74 4.53 -3.55
N GLN A 65 -12.98 4.02 -3.52
CA GLN A 65 -13.77 3.78 -4.72
C GLN A 65 -14.16 5.10 -5.42
N ALA A 66 -14.61 6.10 -4.67
CA ALA A 66 -14.98 7.43 -5.20
C ALA A 66 -13.77 8.18 -5.79
N MET A 67 -12.62 8.11 -5.12
CA MET A 67 -11.35 8.75 -5.52
C MET A 67 -10.49 7.89 -6.45
N SER A 68 -11.06 6.81 -7.00
CA SER A 68 -10.31 5.80 -7.76
C SER A 68 -9.53 6.37 -8.94
N SER A 69 -10.09 7.31 -9.70
CA SER A 69 -9.39 7.99 -10.79
C SER A 69 -8.14 8.75 -10.32
N THR A 70 -8.26 9.50 -9.21
CA THR A 70 -7.16 10.27 -8.62
C THR A 70 -6.08 9.38 -8.02
N LEU A 71 -6.47 8.29 -7.33
CA LEU A 71 -5.54 7.30 -6.78
C LEU A 71 -4.83 6.50 -7.89
N ALA A 72 -5.50 6.22 -9.02
CA ALA A 72 -4.90 5.62 -10.20
C ALA A 72 -3.83 6.53 -10.81
N ALA A 73 -4.13 7.83 -10.99
CA ALA A 73 -3.16 8.81 -11.48
C ALA A 73 -1.96 8.97 -10.53
N LEU A 74 -2.20 9.04 -9.22
CA LEU A 74 -1.13 9.12 -8.22
C LEU A 74 -0.22 7.88 -8.23
N GLY A 75 -0.80 6.67 -8.26
CA GLY A 75 -0.01 5.44 -8.30
C GLY A 75 0.79 5.28 -9.59
N LEU A 76 0.24 5.71 -10.74
CA LEU A 76 0.96 5.79 -12.01
C LEU A 76 2.12 6.81 -11.92
N GLN A 77 1.87 7.99 -11.36
CA GLN A 77 2.90 9.02 -11.16
C GLN A 77 4.03 8.48 -10.27
N LYS A 78 3.72 7.81 -9.15
CA LYS A 78 4.73 7.23 -8.25
C LYS A 78 5.54 6.13 -8.92
N PHE A 79 4.89 5.26 -9.69
CA PHE A 79 5.57 4.25 -10.50
C PHE A 79 6.58 4.88 -11.49
N LEU A 80 6.15 5.89 -12.27
CA LEU A 80 7.00 6.58 -13.24
C LEU A 80 8.12 7.41 -12.57
N GLN A 81 7.88 7.98 -11.39
CA GLN A 81 8.88 8.75 -10.65
C GLN A 81 9.95 7.89 -9.98
N THR A 82 9.57 6.72 -9.45
CA THR A 82 10.49 5.84 -8.71
C THR A 82 11.18 4.81 -9.60
N GLY A 83 10.58 4.46 -10.74
CA GLY A 83 10.99 3.32 -11.54
C GLY A 83 10.75 1.97 -10.86
N GLN A 84 9.97 1.94 -9.77
CA GLN A 84 9.79 0.77 -8.93
C GLN A 84 8.32 0.35 -8.82
N ARG A 85 8.09 -0.96 -8.74
CA ARG A 85 6.81 -1.56 -8.34
C ARG A 85 6.48 -1.13 -6.91
N GLY A 86 5.21 -0.83 -6.64
CA GLY A 86 4.77 -0.39 -5.32
C GLY A 86 3.26 -0.36 -5.17
N ALA A 87 2.81 0.10 -4.02
CA ALA A 87 1.40 0.28 -3.70
C ALA A 87 1.19 1.59 -2.94
N LEU A 88 -0.02 2.13 -3.03
CA LEU A 88 -0.48 3.13 -2.06
C LEU A 88 -0.92 2.39 -0.78
N ILE A 89 -0.53 2.87 0.39
CA ILE A 89 -0.98 2.34 1.68
C ILE A 89 -1.60 3.44 2.53
N THR A 90 -2.68 3.11 3.23
CA THR A 90 -3.42 4.06 4.08
C THR A 90 -3.93 3.41 5.36
N ASN A 91 -3.93 4.17 6.44
CA ASN A 91 -4.43 3.77 7.75
C ASN A 91 -5.88 4.25 7.92
N ALA A 92 -6.80 3.32 8.17
CA ALA A 92 -8.22 3.59 8.32
C ALA A 92 -8.55 4.58 9.45
N ASP A 93 -7.70 4.65 10.47
CA ASP A 93 -7.86 5.53 11.64
C ASP A 93 -7.12 6.88 11.50
N TYR A 94 -6.17 6.99 10.56
CA TYR A 94 -5.40 8.22 10.38
C TYR A 94 -6.15 9.22 9.50
N ARG A 95 -6.14 10.49 9.89
CA ARG A 95 -6.65 11.60 9.08
C ARG A 95 -5.67 12.76 9.15
N THR A 96 -5.48 13.44 8.03
CA THR A 96 -4.75 14.70 8.01
C THR A 96 -5.56 15.78 8.75
N PRO A 97 -4.91 16.71 9.47
CA PRO A 97 -5.57 17.93 9.91
C PRO A 97 -6.18 18.64 8.70
N ALA A 98 -7.37 19.21 8.88
CA ALA A 98 -7.93 20.12 7.88
C ALA A 98 -7.21 21.47 7.96
N ASP A 99 -6.95 22.08 6.80
CA ASP A 99 -6.56 23.49 6.69
C ASP A 99 -7.48 24.24 5.73
N SER A 100 -7.20 25.51 5.46
CA SER A 100 -8.01 26.36 4.58
C SER A 100 -8.04 25.93 3.10
N SER A 101 -7.12 25.04 2.70
CA SER A 101 -6.90 24.57 1.34
C SER A 101 -7.18 23.08 1.15
N VAL A 102 -7.14 22.28 2.21
CA VAL A 102 -7.32 20.82 2.16
C VAL A 102 -8.27 20.35 3.28
N PRO A 103 -9.38 19.64 2.94
CA PRO A 103 -10.27 19.08 3.96
C PRO A 103 -9.61 17.92 4.70
N ASN A 104 -10.12 17.60 5.89
CA ASN A 104 -9.75 16.39 6.63
C ASN A 104 -9.97 15.16 5.72
N GLN A 105 -8.88 14.43 5.42
CA GLN A 105 -8.92 13.28 4.53
C GLN A 105 -7.94 12.19 4.97
N PRO A 106 -8.12 10.93 4.52
CA PRO A 106 -7.06 9.92 4.59
C PRO A 106 -5.79 10.35 3.86
N ALA A 107 -4.64 9.94 4.39
CA ALA A 107 -3.35 10.04 3.70
C ALA A 107 -3.00 8.70 3.01
N PHE A 108 -2.28 8.76 1.89
CA PHE A 108 -1.83 7.60 1.12
C PHE A 108 -0.33 7.71 0.85
N ASP A 109 0.47 6.92 1.55
CA ASP A 109 1.91 6.84 1.31
C ASP A 109 2.22 5.80 0.23
N TRP A 110 3.30 6.00 -0.54
CA TRP A 110 3.81 4.99 -1.46
C TRP A 110 4.74 4.01 -0.73
N VAL A 111 4.50 2.71 -0.87
CA VAL A 111 5.39 1.65 -0.37
C VAL A 111 5.92 0.81 -1.51
N THR A 112 7.23 0.61 -1.51
CA THR A 112 8.00 -0.13 -2.53
C THR A 112 8.01 -1.64 -2.23
N VAL A 113 8.35 -2.46 -3.24
CA VAL A 113 8.55 -3.90 -3.04
C VAL A 113 9.63 -4.17 -1.96
N GLU A 114 10.72 -3.42 -1.94
CA GLU A 114 11.79 -3.55 -0.94
C GLU A 114 11.30 -3.33 0.50
N GLU A 115 10.34 -2.43 0.70
CA GLU A 115 9.72 -2.20 2.01
C GLU A 115 8.72 -3.30 2.37
N LEU A 116 7.95 -3.79 1.40
CA LEU A 116 7.01 -4.90 1.61
C LEU A 116 7.74 -6.22 1.91
N HIS A 117 8.91 -6.47 1.32
CA HIS A 117 9.79 -7.59 1.70
C HIS A 117 10.16 -7.57 3.19
N LYS A 118 10.32 -6.38 3.80
CA LYS A 118 10.62 -6.26 5.24
C LYS A 118 9.46 -6.73 6.11
N THR A 119 8.22 -6.82 5.60
CA THR A 119 7.06 -7.33 6.37
C THR A 119 7.04 -8.85 6.50
N LEU A 120 7.62 -9.55 5.51
CA LEU A 120 7.56 -11.00 5.30
C LEU A 120 6.14 -11.56 5.08
N ASP A 121 5.12 -10.70 4.96
CA ASP A 121 3.77 -11.12 4.60
C ASP A 121 3.71 -11.43 3.09
N ARG A 122 3.36 -12.68 2.78
CA ARG A 122 3.28 -13.18 1.40
C ARG A 122 2.27 -12.39 0.56
N ILE A 123 1.13 -12.02 1.12
CA ILE A 123 0.01 -11.42 0.36
C ILE A 123 0.32 -9.95 0.04
N LEU A 124 0.95 -9.20 0.96
CA LEU A 124 1.50 -7.86 0.67
C LEU A 124 2.47 -7.91 -0.52
N GLN A 125 3.41 -8.84 -0.49
CA GLN A 125 4.46 -8.96 -1.51
C GLN A 125 3.92 -9.43 -2.87
N GLU A 126 3.23 -10.57 -2.93
CA GLU A 126 2.64 -11.09 -4.19
C GLU A 126 1.70 -10.09 -4.85
N SER A 127 0.99 -9.27 -4.06
CA SER A 127 0.10 -8.22 -4.60
C SER A 127 0.85 -7.17 -5.43
N VAL A 128 2.13 -6.92 -5.13
CA VAL A 128 2.96 -5.87 -5.75
C VAL A 128 4.03 -6.46 -6.69
N VAL A 129 4.49 -7.68 -6.45
CA VAL A 129 5.35 -8.40 -7.39
C VAL A 129 4.56 -8.80 -8.65
N CYS A 130 3.33 -9.32 -8.50
CA CYS A 130 2.63 -10.02 -9.58
C CYS A 130 1.62 -9.18 -10.40
N TYR A 131 1.46 -7.87 -10.15
CA TYR A 131 0.59 -6.99 -10.97
C TYR A 131 1.37 -6.34 -12.12
N ASP A 132 0.69 -5.88 -13.18
CA ASP A 132 1.31 -4.99 -14.17
C ASP A 132 1.04 -3.52 -13.79
N PRO A 133 2.08 -2.73 -13.41
CA PRO A 133 1.92 -1.32 -13.04
C PRO A 133 1.45 -0.42 -14.19
N ALA A 134 1.56 -0.84 -15.45
CA ALA A 134 0.94 -0.14 -16.57
C ALA A 134 -0.56 -0.44 -16.72
N SER A 135 -1.15 -1.32 -15.91
CA SER A 135 -2.57 -1.73 -16.01
C SER A 135 -3.43 -1.34 -14.81
N GLN A 136 -2.85 -1.31 -13.61
CA GLN A 136 -3.58 -1.14 -12.36
C GLN A 136 -2.66 -0.60 -11.26
N VAL A 137 -3.25 0.04 -10.26
CA VAL A 137 -2.60 0.47 -9.02
C VAL A 137 -3.15 -0.36 -7.86
N ILE A 138 -2.26 -0.78 -6.96
CA ILE A 138 -2.63 -1.48 -5.73
C ILE A 138 -2.81 -0.45 -4.60
N VAL A 139 -3.91 -0.58 -3.87
CA VAL A 139 -4.17 0.21 -2.65
C VAL A 139 -4.38 -0.75 -1.48
N PHE A 140 -3.56 -0.63 -0.45
CA PHE A 140 -3.74 -1.28 0.84
C PHE A 140 -4.41 -0.33 1.82
N VAL A 141 -5.53 -0.76 2.38
CA VAL A 141 -6.14 -0.13 3.55
C VAL A 141 -5.84 -1.04 4.73
N PHE A 142 -5.35 -0.51 5.84
CA PHE A 142 -5.19 -1.28 7.08
C PHE A 142 -5.89 -0.61 8.25
N LEU A 143 -6.23 -1.40 9.27
CA LEU A 143 -6.69 -0.93 10.57
C LEU A 143 -5.87 -1.62 11.66
N LEU A 144 -5.19 -0.80 12.46
CA LEU A 144 -4.36 -1.27 13.56
C LEU A 144 -5.23 -1.71 14.76
N SER A 145 -4.81 -2.78 15.45
CA SER A 145 -5.40 -3.16 16.74
C SER A 145 -5.03 -2.15 17.83
N LYS A 146 -5.84 -2.08 18.90
CA LYS A 146 -5.63 -1.14 20.02
C LYS A 146 -4.25 -1.26 20.70
N SER A 147 -3.57 -2.39 20.56
CA SER A 147 -2.24 -2.65 21.15
C SER A 147 -1.08 -2.37 20.19
N GLY A 148 -1.32 -2.02 18.92
CA GLY A 148 -0.28 -1.82 17.91
C GLY A 148 0.46 -3.09 17.44
N ASN A 149 0.13 -4.25 18.00
CA ASN A 149 0.86 -5.51 17.78
C ASN A 149 0.34 -6.37 16.62
N SER A 150 -0.85 -6.05 16.12
CA SER A 150 -1.42 -6.64 14.90
C SER A 150 -2.33 -5.65 14.17
N MET A 151 -2.63 -5.92 12.91
CA MET A 151 -3.54 -5.14 12.07
C MET A 151 -4.41 -6.06 11.19
N ALA A 152 -5.56 -5.55 10.76
CA ALA A 152 -6.31 -6.12 9.64
C ALA A 152 -5.96 -5.34 8.36
N VAL A 153 -5.83 -6.03 7.22
CA VAL A 153 -5.50 -5.42 5.91
C VAL A 153 -6.52 -5.82 4.85
N TRP A 154 -6.85 -4.85 4.00
CA TRP A 154 -7.68 -4.99 2.81
C TRP A 154 -6.94 -4.49 1.58
N ARG A 155 -7.06 -5.23 0.48
CA ARG A 155 -6.52 -4.87 -0.82
C ARG A 155 -7.62 -4.34 -1.74
N ARG A 156 -7.32 -3.28 -2.48
CA ARG A 156 -8.06 -2.85 -3.67
C ARG A 156 -7.11 -2.79 -4.85
N LYS A 157 -7.64 -3.13 -6.02
CA LYS A 157 -6.98 -3.02 -7.32
C LYS A 157 -7.76 -1.99 -8.11
N ILE A 158 -7.09 -0.94 -8.56
CA ILE A 158 -7.70 0.16 -9.30
C ILE A 158 -7.15 0.10 -10.72
N THR A 159 -7.99 -0.20 -11.71
CA THR A 159 -7.59 -0.24 -13.12
C THR A 159 -7.22 1.15 -13.62
N LEU A 160 -6.08 1.28 -14.32
CA LEU A 160 -5.70 2.52 -14.98
C LEU A 160 -6.60 2.77 -16.20
N GLN A 161 -7.20 3.96 -16.25
CA GLN A 161 -8.01 4.40 -17.39
C GLN A 161 -7.18 4.42 -18.68
N GLU A 162 -7.80 4.07 -19.82
CA GLU A 162 -7.14 4.04 -21.14
C GLU A 162 -6.47 5.38 -21.47
N THR A 163 -7.16 6.49 -21.18
CA THR A 163 -6.64 7.85 -21.35
C THR A 163 -5.30 8.06 -20.65
N LEU A 164 -5.20 7.74 -19.35
CA LEU A 164 -3.95 7.84 -18.59
C LEU A 164 -2.85 6.95 -19.16
N ARG A 165 -3.19 5.72 -19.58
CA ARG A 165 -2.23 4.78 -20.19
C ARG A 165 -1.69 5.29 -21.52
N GLN A 166 -2.55 5.87 -22.36
CA GLN A 166 -2.15 6.45 -23.66
C GLN A 166 -1.33 7.73 -23.48
N THR A 167 -1.74 8.65 -22.61
CA THR A 167 -1.01 9.89 -22.32
C THR A 167 0.42 9.64 -21.84
N HIS A 168 0.66 8.54 -21.12
CA HIS A 168 1.98 8.18 -20.59
C HIS A 168 2.64 6.98 -21.28
N TYR A 169 2.18 6.57 -22.47
CA TYR A 169 2.57 5.31 -23.12
C TYR A 169 4.09 5.10 -23.23
N ASN A 170 4.83 6.08 -23.76
CA ASN A 170 6.29 5.98 -23.93
C ASN A 170 7.05 5.90 -22.58
N ALA A 171 6.55 6.61 -21.56
CA ALA A 171 7.13 6.56 -20.21
C ALA A 171 6.84 5.21 -19.55
N LEU A 172 5.62 4.69 -19.69
CA LEU A 172 5.26 3.35 -19.23
C LEU A 172 6.10 2.25 -19.87
N LEU A 173 6.37 2.32 -21.17
CA LEU A 173 7.20 1.36 -21.89
C LEU A 173 8.64 1.37 -21.35
N SER A 174 9.30 2.53 -21.38
CA SER A 174 10.69 2.67 -20.92
C SER A 174 10.89 2.36 -19.43
N THR A 175 9.94 2.73 -18.56
CA THR A 175 10.00 2.35 -17.14
C THR A 175 9.80 0.84 -16.96
N LYS A 176 8.94 0.18 -17.76
CA LYS A 176 8.73 -1.27 -17.68
C LYS A 176 9.95 -2.09 -18.09
N GLU A 177 10.71 -1.63 -19.09
CA GLU A 177 11.96 -2.26 -19.54
C GLU A 177 13.07 -2.22 -18.46
N GLN A 178 12.97 -1.30 -17.50
CA GLN A 178 13.93 -1.12 -16.40
C GLN A 178 13.52 -1.84 -15.10
N LEU A 179 12.37 -2.54 -15.09
CA LEU A 179 11.91 -3.22 -13.88
C LEU A 179 12.76 -4.46 -13.57
N GLN A 180 13.27 -4.47 -12.34
CA GLN A 180 13.87 -5.66 -11.76
C GLN A 180 12.79 -6.72 -11.47
N ASP A 181 13.16 -7.98 -11.61
CA ASP A 181 12.40 -9.11 -11.09
C ASP A 181 12.64 -9.22 -9.58
N TYR A 182 11.56 -9.37 -8.82
CA TYR A 182 11.61 -9.46 -7.35
C TYR A 182 11.13 -10.85 -6.89
N PRO A 183 11.94 -11.58 -6.09
CA PRO A 183 11.46 -12.80 -5.42
C PRO A 183 10.48 -12.45 -4.30
N VAL A 184 9.62 -13.39 -3.91
CA VAL A 184 8.73 -13.25 -2.74
C VAL A 184 9.39 -13.91 -1.54
N TYR A 185 9.61 -13.16 -0.46
CA TYR A 185 10.21 -13.66 0.78
C TYR A 185 9.13 -13.99 1.82
N VAL A 186 9.07 -15.25 2.28
CA VAL A 186 8.07 -15.69 3.26
C VAL A 186 8.77 -16.41 4.40
N ASP A 187 8.64 -15.89 5.62
CA ASP A 187 9.11 -16.58 6.82
C ASP A 187 8.03 -17.55 7.31
N GLU A 188 8.25 -18.84 7.03
CA GLU A 188 7.86 -19.88 7.97
C GLU A 188 9.00 -20.06 8.97
N CYS A 189 8.86 -19.47 10.16
CA CYS A 189 9.80 -19.73 11.25
C CYS A 189 9.60 -21.16 11.74
N VAL A 190 10.26 -22.11 11.08
CA VAL A 190 10.40 -23.48 11.55
C VAL A 190 11.32 -23.42 12.76
N PHE A 191 10.73 -23.32 13.96
CA PHE A 191 11.43 -23.65 15.18
C PHE A 191 11.83 -25.13 15.10
N SER A 192 13.04 -25.39 14.60
CA SER A 192 13.67 -26.69 14.71
C SER A 192 14.03 -26.89 16.17
N ASP A 193 13.09 -27.47 16.91
CA ASP A 193 13.29 -27.86 18.30
C ASP A 193 14.40 -28.92 18.33
N SER A 194 15.62 -28.43 18.58
CA SER A 194 16.86 -29.21 18.64
C SER A 194 17.08 -29.77 20.06
N SER A 195 16.07 -29.68 20.92
CA SER A 195 16.10 -29.95 22.36
C SER A 195 15.45 -31.29 22.73
N ALA A 196 15.49 -32.31 21.84
CA ALA A 196 14.73 -33.54 22.02
C ALA A 196 15.45 -34.88 21.70
N ARG A 197 16.80 -34.94 21.67
CA ARG A 197 17.55 -36.22 21.60
C ARG A 197 18.91 -36.21 22.32
N HIS A 198 18.89 -36.25 23.65
CA HIS A 198 20.01 -36.83 24.42
C HIS A 198 19.58 -37.27 25.82
N PHE A 199 19.09 -38.51 25.93
CA PHE A 199 19.12 -39.30 27.16
C PHE A 199 18.95 -40.78 26.76
N ASP A 200 20.06 -41.51 26.74
CA ASP A 200 20.13 -42.97 26.81
C ASP A 200 21.58 -43.35 27.17
N HIS A 201 21.79 -43.77 28.42
CA HIS A 201 22.97 -44.48 28.91
C HIS A 201 22.60 -45.24 30.20
#